data_AF-A0A958ILP9-F1
#
_entry.id   AF-A0A958ILP9-F1
#
_cell.length_a   1.000
_cell.length_b   1.000
_cell.length_c   1.000
_cell.angle_alpha   90.00
_cell.angle_beta   90.00
_cell.angle_gamma   90.00
#
_symmetry.space_group_name_H-M   'P 1'
#
loop_
_entity.id
_entity.type
_entity.pdbx_description
1 polymer ?
#
loop_
_entity_poly.entity_id
_entity_poly.type
_entity_poly.pdbx_seq_one_letter_code
_entity_poly.pdbx_strand_id
1 'polypeptide(L)'
;MKKRYGWKTGYSRKSFHFIIFFLAATLHHFYGLRMVCLFGLMTSAVLLFAILRGDGNIFFEALAREKDEPHRTYFIIIPYMATLIGGVLSNVFFEDMAIAGYLVAGMADAIAEPVGTRFGKHRYRVPGWNAVGAYRSYEGSLSVFLVSFAVLIAFVS
;
A
#
# COMPACT_ATOMS: atom_id res chain seq x y z
N MET A 1 -4.93 2.84 22.83
CA MET A 1 -4.60 1.40 22.65
C MET A 1 -3.17 1.16 22.17
N LYS A 2 -2.67 1.85 21.14
CA LYS A 2 -1.34 1.61 20.54
C LYS A 2 -0.14 1.98 21.44
N LYS A 3 -0.21 3.09 22.19
CA LYS A 3 0.77 3.43 23.25
C LYS A 3 0.87 2.41 24.40
N ARG A 4 -0.17 1.60 24.64
CA ARG A 4 -0.23 0.66 25.79
C ARG A 4 0.41 -0.71 25.49
N TYR A 5 0.63 -1.04 24.22
CA TYR A 5 1.18 -2.32 23.78
C TYR A 5 2.52 -2.23 23.02
N GLY A 6 3.11 -1.03 22.90
CA GLY A 6 4.44 -0.86 22.28
C GLY A 6 4.54 -1.24 20.79
N TRP A 7 3.40 -1.42 20.11
CA TRP A 7 3.40 -1.79 18.69
C TRP A 7 3.88 -0.62 17.82
N LYS A 8 4.93 -0.86 17.02
CA LYS A 8 5.40 0.08 16.00
C LYS A 8 4.28 0.26 14.96
N THR A 9 3.55 1.35 15.10
CA THR A 9 2.30 1.70 14.40
C THR A 9 2.36 1.72 12.86
N GLY A 10 3.54 1.53 12.26
CA GLY A 10 3.72 1.43 10.80
C GLY A 10 3.53 0.04 10.20
N TYR A 11 3.71 -1.05 10.98
CA TYR A 11 3.68 -2.42 10.44
C TYR A 11 2.28 -2.86 10.04
N SER A 12 1.25 -2.54 10.84
CA SER A 12 -0.12 -2.95 10.54
C SER A 12 -0.63 -2.42 9.20
N ARG A 13 -0.41 -1.13 8.91
CA ARG A 13 -0.83 -0.52 7.63
C ARG A 13 -0.14 -1.17 6.44
N LYS A 14 1.13 -1.52 6.57
CA LYS A 14 1.88 -2.16 5.48
C LYS A 14 1.46 -3.60 5.25
N SER A 15 1.15 -4.33 6.31
CA SER A 15 0.50 -5.63 6.19
C SER A 15 -0.86 -5.51 5.50
N PHE A 16 -1.70 -4.52 5.86
CA PHE A 16 -2.97 -4.27 5.16
C PHE A 16 -2.77 -3.94 3.69
N HIS A 17 -1.83 -3.07 3.36
CA HIS A 17 -1.48 -2.73 1.96
C HIS A 17 -1.10 -4.00 1.18
N PHE A 18 -0.15 -4.78 1.70
CA PHE A 18 0.27 -6.03 1.07
C PHE A 18 -0.90 -7.00 0.87
N ILE A 19 -1.70 -7.24 1.92
CA ILE A 19 -2.84 -8.17 1.88
C ILE A 19 -3.90 -7.71 0.87
N ILE A 20 -4.25 -6.43 0.85
CA ILE A 20 -5.25 -5.88 -0.08
C ILE A 20 -4.79 -6.08 -1.53
N PHE A 21 -3.53 -5.76 -1.85
CA PHE A 21 -3.01 -5.95 -3.21
C PHE A 21 -2.90 -7.42 -3.61
N PHE A 22 -2.46 -8.28 -2.70
CA PHE A 22 -2.39 -9.72 -2.95
C PHE A 22 -3.77 -10.35 -3.17
N LEU A 23 -4.76 -9.97 -2.34
CA LEU A 23 -6.15 -10.40 -2.52
C LEU A 23 -6.74 -9.85 -3.81
N ALA A 24 -6.49 -8.59 -4.17
CA ALA A 24 -6.96 -8.02 -5.43
C ALA A 24 -6.38 -8.80 -6.63
N ALA A 25 -5.08 -9.12 -6.63
CA ALA A 25 -4.46 -9.94 -7.67
C ALA A 25 -5.07 -11.34 -7.76
N THR A 26 -5.25 -12.01 -6.61
CA THR A 26 -5.84 -13.35 -6.53
C THR A 26 -7.28 -13.36 -7.03
N LEU A 27 -8.11 -12.40 -6.58
CA LEU A 27 -9.50 -12.29 -6.99
C LEU A 27 -9.62 -11.95 -8.48
N HIS A 28 -8.75 -11.09 -9.00
CA HIS A 28 -8.72 -10.79 -10.43
C HIS A 28 -8.40 -12.05 -11.23
N HIS A 29 -7.37 -12.80 -10.85
CA HIS A 29 -6.96 -14.00 -11.55
C HIS A 29 -8.05 -15.08 -11.61
N PHE A 30 -8.72 -15.34 -10.47
CA PHE A 30 -9.70 -16.44 -10.40
C PHE A 30 -11.13 -16.05 -10.81
N TYR A 31 -11.52 -14.79 -10.62
CA TYR A 31 -12.91 -14.36 -10.76
C TYR A 31 -13.10 -13.09 -11.60
N GLY A 32 -12.02 -12.57 -12.17
CA GLY A 32 -12.05 -11.41 -13.05
C GLY A 32 -12.27 -10.07 -12.34
N LEU A 33 -12.30 -9.02 -13.15
CA LEU A 33 -12.44 -7.62 -12.71
C LEU A 33 -13.68 -7.37 -11.83
N ARG A 34 -14.80 -8.05 -12.10
CA ARG A 34 -16.06 -7.84 -11.34
C ARG A 34 -15.87 -8.10 -9.85
N MET A 35 -15.10 -9.13 -9.49
CA MET A 35 -14.79 -9.43 -8.10
C MET A 35 -13.82 -8.44 -7.48
N VAL A 36 -12.87 -7.90 -8.25
CA VAL A 36 -11.99 -6.82 -7.79
C VAL A 36 -12.80 -5.56 -7.48
N CYS A 37 -13.77 -5.21 -8.33
CA CYS A 37 -14.66 -4.08 -8.09
C CYS A 37 -15.51 -4.27 -6.82
N LEU A 38 -16.08 -5.47 -6.63
CA LEU A 38 -16.83 -5.80 -5.40
C LEU A 38 -15.94 -5.70 -4.16
N PHE A 39 -14.72 -6.25 -4.22
CA PHE A 39 -13.75 -6.19 -3.15
C PHE A 39 -13.33 -4.74 -2.83
N GLY A 40 -13.12 -3.92 -3.86
CA GLY A 40 -12.85 -2.48 -3.72
C GLY A 40 -14.02 -1.73 -3.08
N LEU A 41 -15.26 -2.05 -3.44
CA LEU A 41 -16.46 -1.48 -2.83
C LEU A 41 -16.58 -1.85 -1.34
N MET A 42 -16.37 -3.12 -1.00
CA MET A 42 -16.41 -3.59 0.40
C MET A 42 -15.29 -2.94 1.23
N THR A 43 -14.09 -2.82 0.65
CA THR A 43 -12.96 -2.12 1.29
C THR A 43 -13.28 -0.64 1.50
N SER A 44 -13.93 0.00 0.52
CA SER A 44 -14.42 1.39 0.64
C SER A 44 -15.38 1.54 1.81
N ALA A 45 -16.34 0.63 1.94
CA ALA A 45 -17.34 0.66 3.01
C ALA A 45 -16.71 0.50 4.39
N VAL A 46 -15.76 -0.44 4.54
CA VAL A 46 -15.01 -0.62 5.80
C VAL A 46 -14.18 0.62 6.14
N LEU A 47 -13.52 1.22 5.15
CA LEU A 47 -12.72 2.42 5.35
C LEU A 47 -13.59 3.63 5.72
N LEU A 48 -14.74 3.80 5.06
CA LEU A 48 -15.72 4.82 5.41
C LEU A 48 -16.24 4.61 6.84
N PHE A 49 -16.62 3.38 7.20
CA PHE A 49 -17.04 3.04 8.55
C PHE A 49 -15.97 3.38 9.59
N ALA A 50 -14.71 3.04 9.32
CA ALA A 50 -13.59 3.37 10.21
C ALA A 50 -13.44 4.89 10.38
N ILE A 51 -13.50 5.67 9.28
CA ILE A 51 -13.39 7.13 9.30
C ILE A 51 -14.55 7.76 10.08
N LEU A 52 -15.79 7.32 9.83
CA LEU A 52 -16.98 7.84 10.53
C LEU A 52 -16.92 7.59 12.03
N ARG A 53 -16.25 6.52 12.46
CA ARG A 53 -16.12 6.17 13.87
C ARG A 53 -15.04 6.98 14.59
N GLY A 54 -14.06 7.50 13.87
CA GLY A 54 -13.08 8.48 14.36
C GLY A 54 -12.07 7.95 15.39
N ASP A 55 -11.35 8.89 15.99
CA ASP A 55 -10.27 8.62 16.95
C ASP A 55 -10.72 7.75 18.13
N GLY A 56 -9.84 6.86 18.58
CA GLY A 56 -10.12 5.95 19.71
C GLY A 56 -10.89 4.67 19.34
N ASN A 57 -11.43 4.56 18.13
CA ASN A 57 -12.00 3.30 17.65
C ASN A 57 -10.96 2.34 17.09
N ILE A 58 -11.13 1.03 17.31
CA ILE A 58 -10.18 0.00 16.86
C ILE A 58 -9.94 0.04 15.34
N PHE A 59 -10.99 0.24 14.53
CA PHE A 59 -10.87 0.26 13.07
C PHE A 59 -10.14 1.51 12.57
N PHE A 60 -10.49 2.68 13.11
CA PHE A 60 -9.80 3.92 12.79
C PHE A 60 -8.33 3.86 13.23
N GLU A 61 -8.11 3.46 14.48
CA GLU A 61 -6.78 3.34 15.05
C GLU A 61 -5.94 2.35 14.26
N ALA A 62 -6.46 1.21 13.80
CA ALA A 62 -5.71 0.27 12.97
C ALA A 62 -5.09 0.91 11.71
N LEU A 63 -5.82 1.85 11.08
CA LEU A 63 -5.42 2.54 9.84
C LEU A 63 -4.61 3.81 10.09
N ALA A 64 -4.92 4.56 11.15
CA ALA A 64 -4.33 5.85 11.45
C ALA A 64 -2.93 5.71 12.08
N ARG A 65 -2.00 6.58 11.68
CA ARG A 65 -0.69 6.72 12.34
C ARG A 65 -0.77 7.83 13.37
N GLU A 66 -0.06 7.65 14.49
CA GLU A 66 0.02 8.66 15.55
C GLU A 66 0.80 9.89 15.08
N LYS A 67 1.88 9.69 14.30
CA LYS A 67 2.74 10.76 13.78
C LYS A 67 2.09 11.66 12.71
N ASP A 68 0.90 11.29 12.24
CA ASP A 68 0.19 12.00 11.17
C ASP A 68 -0.82 13.02 11.77
N GLU A 69 -0.82 13.20 13.10
CA GLU A 69 -1.55 14.27 13.78
C GLU A 69 -1.10 15.66 13.32
N PRO A 70 -2.05 16.63 13.21
CA PRO A 70 -3.48 16.51 13.51
C PRO A 70 -4.33 15.96 12.35
N HIS A 71 -3.75 15.72 11.16
CA HIS A 71 -4.50 15.39 9.94
C HIS A 71 -4.57 13.88 9.63
N ARG A 72 -4.78 13.02 10.65
CA ARG A 72 -4.70 11.54 10.52
C ARG A 72 -5.62 10.98 9.43
N THR A 73 -6.84 11.49 9.32
CA THR A 73 -7.83 11.07 8.30
C THR A 73 -7.37 11.38 6.88
N TYR A 74 -6.75 12.55 6.66
CA TYR A 74 -6.21 12.93 5.36
C TYR A 74 -5.14 11.93 4.89
N PHE A 75 -4.26 11.50 5.81
CA PHE A 75 -3.23 10.49 5.55
C PHE A 75 -3.75 9.04 5.48
N ILE A 76 -5.06 8.83 5.59
CA ILE A 76 -5.76 7.59 5.23
C ILE A 76 -6.39 7.74 3.84
N ILE A 77 -7.12 8.83 3.61
CA ILE A 77 -7.88 9.05 2.37
C ILE A 77 -6.95 9.21 1.16
N ILE A 78 -5.87 9.99 1.27
CA ILE A 78 -5.00 10.25 0.10
C ILE A 78 -4.34 8.97 -0.44
N PRO A 79 -3.66 8.15 0.39
CA PRO A 79 -3.12 6.87 -0.11
C PRO A 79 -4.20 5.94 -0.64
N TYR A 80 -5.36 5.88 0.02
CA TYR A 80 -6.48 5.08 -0.43
C TYR A 80 -6.97 5.51 -1.83
N MET A 81 -7.07 6.82 -2.07
CA MET A 81 -7.50 7.33 -3.37
C MET A 81 -6.47 7.09 -4.46
N ALA A 82 -5.18 7.20 -4.14
CA ALA A 82 -4.11 6.81 -5.05
C ALA A 82 -4.21 5.31 -5.43
N THR A 83 -4.49 4.44 -4.46
CA THR A 83 -4.71 3.00 -4.72
C THR A 83 -5.95 2.75 -5.57
N LEU A 84 -7.09 3.38 -5.27
CA LEU A 84 -8.32 3.19 -6.03
C LEU A 84 -8.15 3.67 -7.47
N ILE A 85 -7.65 4.89 -7.67
CA ILE A 85 -7.42 5.46 -8.99
C ILE A 85 -6.41 4.62 -9.75
N GLY A 86 -5.28 4.27 -9.13
CA GLY A 86 -4.27 3.40 -9.73
C GLY A 86 -4.86 2.07 -10.17
N GLY A 87 -5.65 1.42 -9.30
CA GLY A 87 -6.31 0.16 -9.62
C GLY A 87 -7.31 0.25 -10.77
N VAL A 88 -8.13 1.32 -10.80
CA VAL A 88 -9.07 1.58 -11.91
C VAL A 88 -8.31 1.82 -13.22
N LEU A 89 -7.33 2.72 -13.22
CA LEU A 89 -6.55 3.04 -14.43
C LEU A 89 -5.79 1.81 -14.92
N SER A 90 -5.23 0.99 -14.03
CA SER A 90 -4.58 -0.26 -14.41
C SER A 90 -5.53 -1.18 -15.18
N ASN A 91 -6.77 -1.37 -14.71
CA ASN A 91 -7.73 -2.21 -15.44
C ASN A 91 -8.19 -1.59 -16.75
N VAL A 92 -8.42 -0.27 -16.77
CA VAL A 92 -8.93 0.43 -17.97
C VAL A 92 -7.91 0.43 -19.10
N PHE A 93 -6.62 0.59 -18.79
CA PHE A 93 -5.58 0.72 -19.81
C PHE A 93 -4.80 -0.57 -20.09
N PHE A 94 -4.78 -1.52 -19.15
CA PHE A 94 -3.89 -2.69 -19.23
C PHE A 94 -4.59 -4.03 -18.99
N GLU A 95 -5.90 -4.06 -18.74
CA GLU A 95 -6.72 -5.29 -18.62
C GLU A 95 -6.04 -6.40 -17.79
N ASP A 96 -5.63 -7.52 -18.41
CA ASP A 96 -4.99 -8.65 -17.73
C ASP A 96 -3.64 -8.29 -17.09
N MET A 97 -2.90 -7.33 -17.66
CA MET A 97 -1.65 -6.82 -17.09
C MET A 97 -1.88 -5.97 -15.83
N ALA A 98 -3.13 -5.63 -15.49
CA ALA A 98 -3.45 -4.97 -14.21
C ALA A 98 -3.08 -5.85 -13.00
N ILE A 99 -3.13 -7.18 -13.15
CA ILE A 99 -2.73 -8.12 -12.09
C ILE A 99 -1.25 -7.95 -11.75
N ALA A 100 -0.39 -7.81 -12.77
CA ALA A 100 1.02 -7.49 -12.57
C ALA A 100 1.17 -6.15 -11.83
N GLY A 101 0.39 -5.13 -12.19
CA GLY A 101 0.37 -3.85 -11.48
C GLY A 101 0.05 -3.98 -9.98
N TYR A 102 -0.92 -4.83 -9.62
CA TYR A 102 -1.26 -5.07 -8.21
C TYR A 102 -0.13 -5.76 -7.45
N LEU A 103 0.46 -6.79 -8.06
CA LEU A 103 1.57 -7.52 -7.47
C LEU A 103 2.80 -6.63 -7.30
N VAL A 104 3.12 -5.79 -8.28
CA VAL A 104 4.20 -4.80 -8.15
C VAL A 104 3.90 -3.84 -6.99
N ALA A 105 2.72 -3.23 -6.95
CA ALA A 105 2.36 -2.26 -5.91
C ALA A 105 2.35 -2.88 -4.49
N GLY A 106 1.92 -4.14 -4.35
CA GLY A 106 1.87 -4.85 -3.09
C GLY A 106 3.21 -5.45 -2.67
N MET A 107 3.80 -6.31 -3.52
CA MET A 107 5.00 -7.09 -3.20
C MET A 107 6.25 -6.22 -3.19
N ALA A 108 6.41 -5.31 -4.16
CA ALA A 108 7.61 -4.49 -4.23
C ALA A 108 7.72 -3.54 -3.03
N ASP A 109 6.61 -2.94 -2.59
CA ASP A 109 6.59 -2.11 -1.38
C ASP A 109 6.86 -2.94 -0.11
N ALA A 110 6.25 -4.12 -0.01
CA ALA A 110 6.43 -5.03 1.13
C ALA A 110 7.87 -5.55 1.28
N ILE A 111 8.58 -5.77 0.16
CA ILE A 111 9.98 -6.22 0.16
C ILE A 111 10.95 -5.04 0.32
N ALA A 112 10.64 -3.88 -0.24
CA ALA A 112 11.52 -2.72 -0.18
C ALA A 112 11.74 -2.18 1.24
N GLU A 113 10.76 -2.27 2.12
CA GLU A 113 10.93 -1.88 3.52
C GLU A 113 11.97 -2.73 4.26
N PRO A 114 11.84 -4.07 4.38
CA PRO A 114 12.82 -4.88 5.08
C PRO A 114 14.21 -4.78 4.44
N VAL A 115 14.28 -4.69 3.11
CA VAL A 115 15.57 -4.50 2.41
C VAL A 115 16.18 -3.15 2.76
N GLY A 116 15.43 -2.06 2.61
CA GLY A 116 15.93 -0.71 2.89
C GLY A 116 16.23 -0.46 4.37
N THR A 117 15.54 -1.14 5.30
CA THR A 117 15.81 -1.01 6.74
C THR A 117 17.00 -1.84 7.21
N ARG A 118 17.22 -3.03 6.66
CA ARG A 118 18.32 -3.93 7.06
C ARG A 118 19.61 -3.69 6.28
N PHE A 119 19.50 -3.41 4.98
CA PHE A 119 20.64 -3.31 4.06
C PHE A 119 20.83 -1.90 3.46
N GLY A 120 19.93 -0.95 3.76
CA GLY A 120 19.96 0.40 3.19
C GLY A 120 21.10 1.29 3.70
N LYS A 121 22.32 1.02 3.24
CA LYS A 121 23.54 1.77 3.58
C LYS A 121 23.62 3.06 2.77
N HIS A 122 23.25 3.01 1.50
CA HIS A 122 23.38 4.15 0.59
C HIS A 122 22.05 4.90 0.51
N ARG A 123 21.94 6.03 1.22
CA ARG A 123 20.70 6.83 1.28
C ARG A 123 20.77 8.05 0.37
N TYR A 124 19.65 8.36 -0.26
CA TYR A 124 19.46 9.57 -1.04
C TYR A 124 18.19 10.31 -0.60
N ARG A 125 18.22 11.63 -0.75
CA ARG A 125 17.09 12.50 -0.41
C ARG A 125 16.11 12.48 -1.57
N VAL A 126 14.85 12.22 -1.28
CA VAL A 126 13.74 12.32 -2.23
C VAL A 126 13.04 13.65 -2.01
N PRO A 127 12.79 14.44 -3.08
CA PRO A 127 11.99 15.65 -2.97
C PRO A 127 10.60 15.26 -2.45
N GLY A 128 10.21 15.87 -1.32
CA GLY A 128 8.88 15.74 -0.75
C GLY A 128 8.12 17.05 -0.90
N TRP A 129 6.80 16.97 -0.98
CA TRP A 129 5.94 18.16 -1.03
C TRP A 129 6.03 19.01 0.26
N ASN A 130 6.37 18.37 1.39
CA ASN A 130 6.56 19.04 2.67
C ASN A 130 8.05 19.14 3.02
N ALA A 131 8.44 20.20 3.73
CA ALA A 131 9.81 20.55 4.10
C ALA A 131 10.60 19.49 4.91
N VAL A 132 9.96 18.38 5.29
CA VAL A 132 10.60 17.23 5.93
C VAL A 132 11.22 16.35 4.85
N GLY A 133 12.56 16.39 4.74
CA GLY A 133 13.29 15.56 3.79
C GLY A 133 12.97 14.07 3.97
N ALA A 134 12.41 13.43 2.94
CA ALA A 134 12.25 11.99 2.91
C ALA A 134 13.55 11.35 2.42
N TYR A 135 14.04 10.34 3.14
CA TYR A 135 15.20 9.57 2.72
C TYR A 135 14.76 8.19 2.25
N ARG A 136 15.34 7.73 1.14
CA ARG A 136 15.23 6.37 0.63
C ARG A 136 16.63 5.78 0.50
N SER A 137 16.73 4.48 0.30
CA SER A 137 17.99 3.76 0.14
C SER A 137 18.06 3.15 -1.26
N TYR A 138 19.23 3.17 -1.91
CA TYR A 138 19.41 2.54 -3.22
C TYR A 138 19.12 1.04 -3.19
N GLU A 139 19.43 0.35 -2.08
CA GLU A 139 19.16 -1.08 -1.90
C GLU A 139 17.65 -1.38 -1.88
N GLY A 140 16.89 -0.56 -1.16
CA GLY A 140 15.42 -0.61 -1.18
C GLY A 140 14.88 -0.37 -2.60
N SER A 141 15.36 0.64 -3.31
CA SER A 141 14.92 0.94 -4.68
C SER A 141 15.30 -0.16 -5.68
N LEU A 142 16.48 -0.75 -5.54
CA LEU A 142 16.92 -1.90 -6.33
C LEU A 142 16.01 -3.11 -6.09
N SER A 143 15.59 -3.34 -4.84
CA SER A 143 14.64 -4.43 -4.56
C SER A 143 13.27 -4.19 -5.20
N VAL A 144 12.77 -2.94 -5.23
CA VAL A 144 11.55 -2.60 -5.98
C VAL A 144 11.73 -2.96 -7.45
N PHE A 145 12.84 -2.55 -8.06
CA PHE A 145 13.14 -2.85 -9.46
C PHE A 145 13.18 -4.36 -9.72
N LEU A 146 13.94 -5.14 -8.93
CA LEU A 146 14.08 -6.58 -9.12
C LEU A 146 12.75 -7.33 -8.96
N VAL A 147 11.94 -6.96 -7.96
CA VAL A 147 10.61 -7.56 -7.77
C VAL A 147 9.69 -7.20 -8.93
N SER A 148 9.72 -5.94 -9.39
CA SER A 148 8.90 -5.50 -10.52
C SER A 148 9.28 -6.24 -11.80
N PHE A 149 10.58 -6.38 -12.06
CA PHE A 149 11.11 -7.11 -13.20
C PHE A 149 10.72 -8.59 -13.15
N ALA A 150 10.85 -9.25 -12.01
CA ALA A 150 10.47 -10.65 -11.84
C ALA A 150 8.97 -10.87 -12.06
N VAL A 151 8.11 -9.99 -11.52
CA VAL A 151 6.65 -10.04 -11.74
C VAL A 151 6.32 -9.87 -13.22
N LEU A 152 6.93 -8.89 -13.90
CA LEU A 152 6.67 -8.66 -15.32
C LEU A 152 7.16 -9.81 -16.20
N ILE A 153 8.34 -10.38 -15.92
CA ILE A 153 8.81 -11.59 -16.64
C ILE A 153 7.81 -12.73 -16.46
N ALA A 154 7.36 -12.99 -15.24
CA ALA A 154 6.42 -14.08 -14.97
C ALA A 154 5.05 -13.91 -15.65
N PHE A 155 4.68 -12.68 -16.03
CA PHE A 155 3.43 -12.37 -16.74
C PHE A 155 3.56 -12.39 -18.26
N VAL A 156 4.77 -12.19 -18.79
CA VAL A 156 5.02 -12.14 -20.25
C VAL A 156 5.61 -13.46 -20.78
N SER A 157 6.11 -14.34 -19.90
CA SER A 157 6.64 -15.67 -20.23
C SER A 157 5.53 -16.71 -20.30
#